data_AF-A0A1M4U6Z9-F1
#
_entry.id   AF-A0A1M4U6Z9-F1
#
_cell.length_a   1.000
_cell.length_b   1.000
_cell.length_c   1.000
_cell.angle_alpha   90.00
_cell.angle_beta   90.00
_cell.angle_gamma   90.00
#
_symmetry.space_group_name_H-M   'P 1'
#
loop_
_entity.id
_entity.type
_entity.pdbx_description
1 polymer ?
#
loop_
_entity_poly.entity_id
_entity_poly.type
_entity_poly.pdbx_seq_one_letter_code
_entity_poly.pdbx_strand_id
1 'polypeptide(L)'
;MPLGFLLSRHSFVQRGSTCIHYWLATPEGPAKLVIEGERPVFMVKVADRTQVAEALAGVPYDWEQLDFQTFGREEAAWPTLQREGYARAHVRASSGRP
;
A
#
# COMPACT_ATOMS: atom_id res chain seq x y z
N MET A 1 17.78 -0.09 12.77
CA MET A 1 16.31 -0.22 12.78
C MET A 1 15.96 -1.11 13.96
N PRO A 2 15.08 -0.71 14.89
CA PRO A 2 14.70 -1.58 16.00
C PRO A 2 14.04 -2.85 15.46
N LEU A 3 14.44 -4.00 16.01
CA LEU A 3 13.85 -5.30 15.71
C LEU A 3 12.58 -5.46 16.56
N GLY A 4 11.48 -5.89 15.95
CA GLY A 4 10.22 -6.11 16.66
C GLY A 4 9.40 -7.22 16.04
N PHE A 5 8.59 -7.88 16.86
CA PHE A 5 7.66 -8.92 16.42
C PHE A 5 6.29 -8.31 16.13
N LEU A 6 5.74 -8.57 14.95
CA LEU A 6 4.44 -8.03 14.55
C LEU A 6 3.30 -8.70 15.35
N LEU A 7 2.52 -7.89 16.06
CA LEU A 7 1.36 -8.34 16.85
C LEU A 7 0.05 -8.19 16.08
N SER A 8 -0.19 -6.99 15.53
CA SER A 8 -1.41 -6.70 14.77
C SER A 8 -1.16 -5.71 13.65
N ARG A 9 -2.01 -5.79 12.63
CA ARG A 9 -2.04 -4.89 11.47
C ARG A 9 -3.43 -4.26 11.37
N HIS A 10 -3.47 -2.95 11.19
CA HIS A 10 -4.70 -2.22 10.89
C HIS A 10 -4.45 -1.33 9.67
N SER A 11 -5.39 -1.32 8.73
CA SER A 11 -5.36 -0.41 7.58
C SER A 11 -6.64 0.38 7.51
N PHE A 12 -6.52 1.68 7.27
CA PHE A 12 -7.66 2.58 7.16
C PHE A 12 -7.29 3.76 6.24
N VAL A 13 -8.30 4.52 5.84
CA VAL A 13 -8.10 5.74 5.05
C VAL A 13 -8.11 6.94 6.00
N GLN A 14 -7.08 7.76 5.95
CA GLN A 14 -6.96 9.01 6.71
C GLN A 14 -6.62 10.15 5.77
N ARG A 15 -7.45 11.21 5.75
CA ARG A 15 -7.28 12.38 4.87
C ARG A 15 -7.05 11.99 3.39
N GLY A 16 -7.79 11.00 2.92
CA GLY A 16 -7.68 10.51 1.54
C GLY A 16 -6.43 9.68 1.24
N SER A 17 -5.61 9.30 2.24
CA SER A 17 -4.45 8.42 2.06
C SER A 17 -4.63 7.12 2.82
N THR A 18 -4.15 6.01 2.25
CA THR A 18 -4.06 4.73 2.97
C THR A 18 -3.01 4.87 4.07
N CYS A 19 -3.40 4.54 5.30
CA CYS A 19 -2.53 4.44 6.44
C CYS A 19 -2.54 3.00 6.95
N ILE A 20 -1.35 2.47 7.23
CA ILE A 20 -1.17 1.14 7.80
C ILE A 20 -0.46 1.29 9.14
N HIS A 21 -1.12 0.82 10.19
CA HIS A 21 -0.53 0.70 11.52
C HIS A 21 -0.13 -0.75 11.78
N TYR A 22 1.13 -0.93 12.15
CA TYR A 22 1.66 -2.16 12.70
C TYR A 22 1.97 -1.95 14.18
N TRP A 23 1.38 -2.78 15.04
CA TRP A 23 1.78 -2.84 16.44
C TRP A 23 2.82 -3.93 16.61
N LEU A 24 3.97 -3.56 17.18
CA LEU A 24 5.13 -4.41 17.34
C LEU A 24 5.41 -4.61 18.84
N ALA A 25 5.76 -5.83 19.22
CA ALA A 25 6.48 -6.08 20.47
C ALA A 25 7.97 -5.84 20.24
N THR A 26 8.59 -4.91 20.97
CA THR A 26 10.04 -4.70 20.98
C THR A 26 10.59 -4.92 22.40
N PRO A 27 11.92 -5.08 22.58
CA PRO A 27 12.52 -5.19 23.91
C PRO A 27 12.19 -4.02 24.85
N GLU A 28 11.96 -2.82 24.31
CA GLU A 28 11.64 -1.60 25.04
C GLU A 28 10.13 -1.41 25.28
N GLY A 29 9.31 -2.34 24.81
CA GLY A 29 7.85 -2.33 24.96
C GLY A 29 7.10 -2.27 23.61
N PRO A 30 5.78 -2.06 23.65
CA PRO A 30 4.98 -1.97 22.44
C PRO A 30 5.31 -0.69 21.65
N ALA A 31 5.55 -0.86 20.35
CA ALA A 31 5.79 0.24 19.42
C ALA A 31 4.76 0.22 18.29
N LYS A 32 4.39 1.40 17.79
CA LYS A 32 3.53 1.53 16.62
C LYS A 32 4.37 1.98 15.43
N LEU A 33 4.50 1.12 14.42
CA LEU A 33 5.02 1.49 13.11
C LEU A 33 3.87 1.99 12.24
N VAL A 34 4.01 3.22 11.75
CA VAL A 34 3.02 3.90 10.91
C VAL A 34 3.58 4.00 9.50
N ILE A 35 2.84 3.48 8.53
CA ILE A 35 3.12 3.64 7.10
C ILE A 35 2.01 4.49 6.49
N GLU A 36 2.40 5.61 5.90
CA GLU A 36 1.51 6.56 5.23
C GLU A 36 1.94 6.73 3.78
N GLY A 37 1.03 7.12 2.88
CA GLY A 37 1.38 7.44 1.49
C GLY A 37 1.58 6.20 0.60
N GLU A 38 1.13 5.02 1.04
CA GLU A 38 1.07 3.83 0.19
C GLU A 38 0.07 4.03 -0.95
N ARG A 39 0.51 3.71 -2.18
CA ARG A 39 -0.33 3.82 -3.39
C ARG A 39 -1.03 2.49 -3.66
N PRO A 40 -2.36 2.47 -3.83
CA PRO A 40 -3.06 1.27 -4.27
C PRO A 40 -2.60 0.87 -5.66
N VAL A 41 -2.31 -0.43 -5.83
CA VAL A 41 -1.97 -1.03 -7.11
C VAL A 41 -2.91 -2.20 -7.38
N PHE A 42 -3.31 -2.34 -8.64
CA PHE A 42 -4.04 -3.51 -9.12
C PHE A 42 -3.18 -4.25 -10.13
N MET A 43 -3.40 -5.56 -10.29
CA MET A 43 -2.79 -6.33 -11.37
C MET A 43 -3.89 -6.70 -12.37
N VAL A 44 -3.71 -6.30 -13.62
CA VAL A 44 -4.65 -6.52 -14.71
C VAL A 44 -3.95 -7.16 -15.90
N LYS A 45 -4.69 -7.83 -16.79
CA LYS A 45 -4.13 -8.30 -18.06
C LYS A 45 -3.81 -7.09 -18.95
N VAL A 46 -2.69 -7.15 -19.65
CA VAL A 46 -2.33 -6.12 -20.64
C VAL A 46 -3.39 -6.04 -21.75
N ALA A 47 -3.96 -7.18 -22.15
CA ALA A 47 -5.01 -7.26 -23.16
C ALA A 47 -6.28 -6.47 -22.79
N ASP A 48 -6.55 -6.29 -21.49
CA ASP A 48 -7.77 -5.62 -21.00
C ASP A 48 -7.58 -4.10 -20.82
N ARG A 49 -6.46 -3.53 -21.27
CA ARG A 49 -6.08 -2.14 -21.04
C ARG A 49 -7.19 -1.14 -21.40
N THR A 50 -7.89 -1.34 -22.53
CA THR A 50 -8.97 -0.45 -22.96
C THR A 50 -10.13 -0.45 -21.96
N GLN A 51 -10.55 -1.63 -21.50
CA GLN A 51 -11.61 -1.78 -20.53
C GLN A 51 -11.22 -1.16 -19.17
N VAL A 52 -9.96 -1.35 -18.76
CA VAL A 52 -9.43 -0.75 -17.52
C VAL A 52 -9.39 0.77 -17.62
N ALA A 53 -8.97 1.32 -18.76
CA ALA A 53 -8.95 2.77 -18.98
C ALA A 53 -10.36 3.39 -18.91
N GLU A 54 -11.37 2.69 -19.43
CA GLU A 54 -12.78 3.09 -19.31
C GLU A 54 -13.28 3.01 -17.86
N ALA A 55 -12.99 1.91 -17.17
CA ALA A 55 -13.39 1.71 -15.77
C ALA A 55 -12.73 2.72 -14.81
N LEU A 56 -11.53 3.21 -15.13
CA LEU A 56 -10.78 4.21 -14.37
C LEU A 56 -10.98 5.63 -14.90
N ALA A 57 -11.98 5.87 -15.76
CA ALA A 57 -12.25 7.21 -16.27
C ALA A 57 -12.43 8.24 -15.13
N GLY A 58 -11.63 9.31 -15.16
CA GLY A 58 -11.63 10.34 -14.12
C GLY A 58 -10.83 10.01 -12.85
N VAL A 59 -10.19 8.83 -12.78
CA VAL A 59 -9.27 8.46 -11.70
C VAL A 59 -7.83 8.59 -12.21
N PRO A 60 -6.98 9.41 -11.60
CA PRO A 60 -5.56 9.48 -11.96
C PRO A 60 -4.82 8.17 -11.63
N TYR A 61 -4.11 7.60 -12.61
CA TYR A 61 -3.29 6.40 -12.44
C TYR A 61 -2.05 6.42 -13.34
N ASP A 62 -0.99 5.76 -12.88
CA ASP A 62 0.19 5.40 -13.64
C ASP A 62 -0.01 3.98 -14.18
N TRP A 63 0.28 3.73 -15.46
CA TRP A 63 0.27 2.38 -16.03
C TRP A 63 1.70 1.89 -16.20
N GLU A 64 2.05 0.82 -15.49
CA GLU A 64 3.37 0.19 -15.61
C GLU A 64 3.20 -1.25 -16.09
N GLN A 65 3.84 -1.60 -17.21
CA GLN A 65 3.95 -2.99 -17.64
C GLN A 65 5.25 -3.55 -17.07
N LEU A 66 5.12 -4.53 -16.19
CA LEU A 66 6.23 -5.23 -15.58
C LEU A 66 6.33 -6.62 -16.20
N ASP A 67 7.49 -7.27 -16.08
CA ASP A 67 7.72 -8.64 -16.56
C ASP A 67 7.00 -9.68 -15.66
N PHE A 68 5.71 -9.46 -15.40
CA PHE A 68 4.83 -10.36 -14.67
C PHE A 68 3.81 -10.99 -15.59
N GLN A 69 3.35 -12.16 -15.16
CA GLN A 69 2.28 -12.88 -15.80
C GLN A 69 1.15 -13.12 -14.79
N THR A 70 -0.06 -13.23 -15.31
CA THR A 70 -1.17 -13.85 -14.59
C THR A 70 -0.88 -15.34 -14.35
N PHE A 71 -1.71 -16.00 -13.54
CA PHE A 71 -1.65 -17.46 -13.42
C PHE A 71 -1.93 -18.21 -14.74
N GLY A 72 -2.63 -17.57 -15.69
CA GLY A 72 -2.87 -18.09 -17.04
C GLY A 72 -1.71 -17.88 -18.02
N ARG A 73 -0.58 -17.29 -17.57
CA ARG A 73 0.60 -16.95 -18.37
C ARG A 73 0.38 -15.82 -19.39
N GLU A 74 -0.67 -15.03 -19.22
CA GLU A 74 -0.86 -13.79 -19.98
C GLU A 74 -0.04 -12.65 -19.36
N GLU A 75 0.40 -11.70 -20.16
CA GLU A 75 1.13 -10.52 -19.67
C GLU A 75 0.26 -9.68 -18.72
N ALA A 76 0.86 -9.26 -17.61
CA ALA A 76 0.19 -8.44 -16.60
C ALA A 76 0.79 -7.03 -16.52
N ALA A 77 -0.05 -6.06 -16.17
CA ALA A 77 0.33 -4.69 -15.91
C ALA A 77 -0.25 -4.19 -14.59
N TRP A 78 0.36 -3.14 -14.05
CA TRP A 78 0.07 -2.52 -12.77
C TRP A 78 -0.42 -1.09 -12.94
N PRO A 79 -1.73 -0.85 -13.08
CA PRO A 79 -2.28 0.47 -12.84
C PRO A 79 -2.12 0.83 -11.36
N THR A 80 -1.25 1.80 -11.09
CA THR A 80 -1.02 2.36 -9.76
C THR A 80 -1.81 3.65 -9.64
N LEU A 81 -2.74 3.73 -8.69
CA LEU A 81 -3.51 4.96 -8.51
C LEU A 81 -2.59 6.08 -8.02
N GLN A 82 -2.56 7.19 -8.75
CA GLN A 82 -1.80 8.36 -8.33
C GLN A 82 -2.45 8.95 -7.08
N ARG A 83 -1.63 9.19 -6.05
CA ARG A 83 -1.99 10.00 -4.89
C ARG A 83 -0.81 10.88 -4.51
N GLU A 84 -1.11 12.03 -3.90
CA GLU A 84 -0.09 12.97 -3.46
C GLU A 84 0.74 12.38 -2.32
N GLY A 85 2.06 12.32 -2.51
CA GLY A 85 3.03 11.90 -1.50
C GLY A 85 3.61 10.50 -1.72
N TYR A 86 4.85 10.31 -1.28
CA TYR A 86 5.52 9.00 -1.25
C TYR A 86 5.22 8.25 0.04
N ALA A 87 5.28 6.92 -0.03
CA ALA A 87 5.19 6.06 1.13
C ALA A 87 6.28 6.44 2.17
N ARG A 88 5.87 6.69 3.41
CA ARG A 88 6.75 7.02 4.53
C ARG A 88 6.43 6.13 5.71
N ALA A 89 7.45 5.44 6.19
CA ALA A 89 7.40 4.62 7.39
C ALA A 89 8.05 5.36 8.56
N HIS A 90 7.38 5.45 9.70
CA HIS A 90 7.95 6.01 10.93
C HIS A 90 7.44 5.27 12.17
N VAL A 91 8.30 5.10 13.18
CA VAL A 91 7.97 4.42 14.43
C VAL A 91 7.60 5.47 15.49
N ARG A 92 6.51 5.24 16.20
CA ARG A 92 6.11 6.00 17.38
C ARG A 92 6.12 5.07 18.59
N ALA A 93 6.83 5.46 19.65
CA ALA A 93 6.72 4.79 20.94
C ALA A 93 5.28 4.90 21.44
N SER A 94 4.78 3.83 22.07
CA SER A 94 3.51 3.87 22.79
C SER A 94 3.65 4.81 23.99
N SER A 95 3.27 6.08 23.83
CA SER A 95 3.02 6.95 24.98
C SER A 95 1.73 6.47 25.62
N GLY A 96 1.84 5.64 26.66
CA GLY A 96 0.70 5.04 27.33
C GLY A 96 -0.37 6.09 27.68
N ARG A 97 -1.52 6.00 27.03
CA ARG A 97 -2.86 6.25 27.58
C ARG A 97 -3.91 5.54 26.70
N PRO A 98 -4.93 4.93 27.33
CA PRO A 98 -5.96 4.15 26.66
C PRO A 98 -6.86 5.01 25.75
#